data_AF-A0A087UFW3-F1
#
_entry.id   AF-A0A087UFW3-F1
#
_cell.length_a   1.000
_cell.length_b   1.000
_cell.length_c   1.000
_cell.angle_alpha   90.00
_cell.angle_beta   90.00
_cell.angle_gamma   90.00
#
_symmetry.space_group_name_H-M   'P 1'
#
loop_
_entity.id
_entity.type
_entity.pdbx_description
1 polymer ?
#
loop_
_entity_poly.entity_id
_entity_poly.type
_entity_poly.pdbx_seq_one_letter_code
_entity_poly.pdbx_strand_id
1 'polypeptide(L)' 'MVTASIGKAIFAATVSRRLHMSGLYARVPLVCVPLPVQSRGARLRWCREHANWNVSDWARSCLLMSQDLLWSQMTSV' A
#
# COMPACT_ATOMS: atom_id res chain seq x y z
N MET A 1 -4.39 -20.25 -17.93
CA MET A 1 -5.64 -19.50 -18.15
C MET A 1 -5.50 -18.18 -17.40
N VAL A 2 -5.02 -17.13 -18.07
CA VAL A 2 -4.73 -15.83 -17.44
C VAL A 2 -6.02 -15.03 -17.40
N THR A 3 -6.62 -14.89 -16.22
CA THR A 3 -7.78 -14.01 -16.03
C THR A 3 -7.27 -12.57 -16.02
N ALA A 4 -7.41 -11.88 -17.15
CA ALA A 4 -7.22 -10.44 -17.21
C ALA A 4 -8.22 -9.78 -16.24
N SER A 5 -7.71 -9.19 -15.15
CA SER A 5 -8.52 -8.34 -14.29
C SER A 5 -8.77 -7.03 -15.04
N ILE A 6 -9.87 -6.97 -15.76
CA ILE A 6 -10.42 -5.71 -16.25
C ILE A 6 -10.69 -4.89 -14.99
N GLY A 7 -9.82 -3.93 -14.70
CA GLY A 7 -10.04 -2.94 -13.65
C GLY A 7 -11.31 -2.17 -14.00
N LYS A 8 -12.45 -2.60 -13.45
CA LYS A 8 -13.73 -1.94 -13.68
C LYS A 8 -13.60 -0.52 -13.15
N ALA A 9 -13.71 0.46 -14.05
CA ALA A 9 -13.74 1.86 -13.65
C ALA A 9 -14.91 2.06 -12.67
N ILE A 10 -14.57 2.21 -11.39
CA ILE A 10 -15.53 2.39 -10.31
C ILE A 10 -15.64 3.88 -10.03
N PHE A 11 -16.86 4.41 -10.16
CA PHE A 11 -17.15 5.78 -9.79
C PHE A 11 -16.89 6.00 -8.29
N ALA A 12 -16.40 7.19 -7.94
CA ALA A 12 -16.18 7.58 -6.56
C ALA A 12 -17.44 7.41 -5.68
N ALA A 13 -18.63 7.65 -6.25
CA ALA A 13 -19.90 7.42 -5.56
C ALA A 13 -20.11 5.96 -5.13
N THR A 14 -19.69 5.00 -5.97
CA THR A 14 -19.77 3.57 -5.66
C THR A 14 -18.79 3.20 -4.55
N VAL A 15 -17.59 3.77 -4.57
CA VAL A 15 -16.58 3.59 -3.52
C VAL A 15 -17.10 4.16 -2.19
N SER A 16 -17.62 5.39 -2.20
CA SER A 16 -18.17 6.05 -1.01
C SER A 16 -19.33 5.26 -0.39
N ARG A 17 -20.27 4.77 -1.20
CA ARG A 17 -21.40 3.94 -0.72
C ARG A 17 -20.92 2.65 -0.07
N ARG A 18 -19.94 1.97 -0.67
CA ARG A 18 -19.38 0.72 -0.12
C ARG A 18 -18.68 0.96 1.21
N LEU A 19 -17.88 2.01 1.31
CA LEU A 19 -17.22 2.39 2.56
C LEU A 19 -18.23 2.72 3.66
N HIS A 20 -19.28 3.47 3.33
CA HIS A 20 -20.35 3.79 4.26
C HIS A 20 -21.10 2.54 4.75
N MET A 21 -21.48 1.64 3.84
CA MET A 21 -22.12 0.36 4.18
C MET A 21 -21.24 -0.51 5.09
N SER A 22 -19.92 -0.47 4.92
CA SER A 22 -18.99 -1.19 5.79
C SER A 22 -18.62 -0.44 7.06
N GLY A 23 -19.22 0.73 7.34
CA GLY A 23 -18.90 1.57 8.50
C GLY A 23 -17.51 2.19 8.48
N LEU A 24 -16.84 2.22 7.31
CA LEU A 24 -15.52 2.80 7.15
C LEU A 24 -15.63 4.29 6.82
N TYR A 25 -15.00 5.11 7.67
CA TYR A 25 -14.90 6.55 7.46
C TYR A 25 -13.44 6.93 7.23
N ALA A 26 -13.19 7.81 6.27
CA ALA A 26 -11.85 8.36 6.08
C ALA A 26 -11.47 9.17 7.32
N ARG A 27 -10.39 8.76 8.00
CA ARG A 27 -9.75 9.61 9.00
C ARG A 27 -8.70 10.45 8.27
N VAL A 28 -8.81 11.77 8.37
CA VAL A 28 -7.73 12.66 7.94
C VAL A 28 -6.65 12.58 9.03
N PRO A 29 -5.43 12.14 8.73
CA PRO A 29 -4.35 12.19 9.71
C PRO A 29 -4.11 13.66 10.06
N LEU A 30 -4.13 13.98 11.36
CA LEU A 30 -3.91 15.36 11.84
C LEU A 30 -2.52 15.89 11.43
N VAL A 31 -1.58 14.96 11.21
CA VAL A 31 -0.21 15.26 10.81
C VAL A 31 0.10 14.46 9.55
N CYS A 32 0.30 15.15 8.43
CA CYS A 32 1.01 14.57 7.30
C CYS A 32 2.50 14.54 7.64
N VAL A 33 3.03 13.37 7.98
CA VAL A 33 4.47 13.20 8.19
C VAL A 33 5.17 13.38 6.83
N PRO A 34 6.02 14.41 6.66
CA PRO A 34 6.73 14.62 5.41
C PRO A 34 7.63 13.41 5.13
N LEU A 35 7.50 12.84 3.95
CA LEU A 35 8.43 11.80 3.48
C LEU A 35 9.79 12.45 3.20
N PRO A 36 10.89 11.97 3.79
CA PRO A 36 12.23 12.45 3.46
C PRO A 36 12.48 12.30 1.95
N VAL A 37 12.95 13.37 1.30
CA VAL A 37 13.17 13.42 -0.17
C VAL A 37 14.09 12.28 -0.62
N GLN A 38 15.09 11.96 0.20
CA GLN A 38 16.07 10.89 -0.02
C GLN A 38 15.42 9.51 -0.07
N SER A 39 14.41 9.28 0.76
CA SER A 39 13.71 7.99 0.86
C SER A 39 12.63 7.80 -0.22
N ARG A 40 12.23 8.87 -0.92
CA ARG A 40 11.12 8.84 -1.88
C ARG A 40 11.38 7.89 -3.04
N GLY A 41 12.61 7.89 -3.56
CA GLY A 41 13.01 7.02 -4.67
C GLY A 41 13.02 5.55 -4.30
N ALA A 42 13.64 5.20 -3.16
CA ALA A 42 13.70 3.84 -2.65
C ALA A 42 12.30 3.27 -2.36
N ARG A 43 11.44 4.06 -1.70
CA ARG A 43 10.04 3.67 -1.44
C ARG A 43 9.24 3.48 -2.71
N LEU A 44 9.39 4.37 -3.70
CA LEU A 44 8.69 4.23 -4.97
C LEU A 44 9.14 2.98 -5.75
N ARG A 45 10.44 2.69 -5.75
CA ARG A 45 11.00 1.49 -6.37
C ARG A 45 10.45 0.23 -5.70
N TRP A 46 10.48 0.20 -4.37
CA TRP A 46 9.91 -0.89 -3.58
C TRP A 46 8.41 -1.09 -3.88
N CYS A 47 7.60 -0.02 -3.94
CA CYS A 47 6.18 -0.14 -4.29
C CYS A 47 5.96 -0.71 -5.71
N ARG A 48 6.85 -0.41 -6.67
CA ARG A 48 6.75 -0.92 -8.04
C ARG A 48 7.13 -2.40 -8.13
N GLU A 49 8.21 -2.79 -7.46
CA GLU A 49 8.67 -4.19 -7.38
C GLU A 49 7.59 -5.10 -6.75
N HIS A 50 6.82 -4.56 -5.80
CA HIS A 50 5.81 -5.29 -5.05
C HIS A 50 4.37 -4.99 -5.51
N ALA A 51 4.19 -4.37 -6.68
CA ALA A 51 2.86 -3.98 -7.19
C ALA A 51 1.93 -5.17 -7.48
N ASN A 52 2.50 -6.37 -7.72
CA ASN A 52 1.77 -7.59 -8.04
C ASN A 52 1.69 -8.57 -6.86
N TRP A 53 1.89 -8.10 -5.62
CA TRP A 53 1.81 -8.95 -4.44
C TRP A 53 0.40 -9.43 -4.15
N ASN A 54 0.29 -10.73 -3.87
CA ASN A 54 -0.92 -11.33 -3.36
C ASN A 54 -0.99 -11.20 -1.82
N VAL A 55 -2.13 -11.57 -1.23
CA VAL A 55 -2.39 -11.46 0.21
C VAL A 55 -1.35 -12.21 1.06
N SER A 56 -0.84 -13.34 0.56
CA SER A 56 0.18 -14.14 1.26
C SER A 56 1.56 -13.47 1.23
N ASP A 57 1.92 -12.81 0.13
CA ASP A 57 3.16 -12.03 0.03
C ASP A 57 3.11 -10.82 0.98
N TRP A 58 1.96 -10.14 1.04
CA TRP A 58 1.72 -9.07 2.03
C TRP A 58 1.83 -9.58 3.47
N ALA A 59 1.21 -10.71 3.80
CA ALA A 59 1.29 -11.30 5.13
C ALA A 59 2.74 -11.63 5.53
N ARG A 60 3.52 -12.21 4.60
CA ARG A 60 4.94 -12.48 4.81
C ARG A 60 5.74 -11.19 5.02
N SER A 61 5.48 -10.15 4.23
CA SER A 61 6.14 -8.85 4.39
C SER A 61 5.85 -8.22 5.75
N CYS A 62 4.61 -8.27 6.23
CA CYS A 62 4.24 -7.79 7.57
C CYS A 62 5.00 -8.54 8.67
N LEU A 63 5.18 -9.85 8.54
CA LEU A 63 5.95 -10.66 9.49
C LEU A 63 7.45 -10.32 9.46
N LEU A 64 8.00 -10.01 8.29
CA LEU A 64 9.40 -9.61 8.11
C LEU A 64 9.66 -8.17 8.59
N MET A 65 8.69 -7.25 8.42
CA MET A 65 8.76 -5.89 8.97
C MET A 65 8.68 -5.88 10.49
N SER A 66 7.96 -6.84 11.09
CA SER A 66 7.96 -7.05 12.54
C SER A 66 9.28 -7.63 13.09
N GLN A 67 10.18 -8.11 12.22
CA GLN A 67 11.50 -8.66 12.54
C GLN A 67 12.65 -7.70 12.12
N ASP A 68 12.35 -6.42 11.84
CA ASP A 68 13.30 -5.34 11.48
C ASP A 68 14.12 -5.50 10.20
N LEU A 69 14.03 -6.64 9.49
CA LEU A 69 14.88 -6.94 8.33
C LEU A 69 14.61 -6.06 7.08
N LEU A 70 13.39 -5.53 6.94
CA LEU A 70 12.95 -4.78 5.75
C LEU A 70 13.18 -3.26 5.87
N TRP A 71 13.12 -2.72 7.08
CA TRP A 71 13.36 -1.30 7.35
C TRP A 71 14.78 -0.89 7.01
N SER A 72 15.76 -1.77 7.29
CA SER A 72 17.17 -1.53 6.97
C SER A 72 17.42 -1.35 5.47
N GLN A 73 16.64 -2.01 4.59
CA GLN A 73 16.77 -1.84 3.13
C GLN A 73 16.15 -0.53 2.62
N MET A 74 15.20 0.05 3.37
CA MET A 74 14.57 1.33 3.00
C MET A 74 15.37 2.55 3.46
N THR A 75 16.26 2.38 4.44
CA THR A 75 17.09 3.46 5.02
C THR A 75 18.57 3.39 4.64
N SER A 76 19.04 2.31 4.02
CA SER A 76 20.42 2.24 3.52
C SER A 76 20.61 3.21 2.36
N VAL A 77 21.48 4.19 2.58
CA VAL A 77 22.09 5.04 1.55
C VAL A 77 23.06 4.19 0.73
#